data_AF-X0Y6C6-F1
#
_entry.id   AF-X0Y6C6-F1
#
_cell.length_a   1.000
_cell.length_b   1.000
_cell.length_c   1.000
_cell.angle_alpha   90.00
_cell.angle_beta   90.00
_cell.angle_gamma   90.00
#
_symmetry.space_group_name_H-M   'P 1'
#
loop_
_entity.id
_entity.type
_entity.pdbx_description
1 polymer ?
#
loop_
_entity_poly.entity_id
_entity_poly.type
_entity_poly.pdbx_seq_one_letter_code
_entity_poly.pdbx_strand_id
1 'polypeptide(L)'
;MFDFSQFSAGNLSGAREILESLPYIGEYTRPSTALEFVQHNLLASRNSSAPAFVLLATDGHVQDAVQLIADVSNVQSAATLYGIGFGTLNTSAL
;
A
#
# COMPACT_ATOMS: atom_id res chain seq x y z
N MET A 1 14.01 -4.86 1.97
CA MET A 1 12.94 -4.58 0.99
C MET A 1 12.06 -5.82 0.96
N PHE A 2 10.75 -5.65 1.14
CA PHE A 2 9.79 -6.76 1.11
C PHE A 2 9.30 -6.95 -0.32
N ASP A 3 9.28 -8.18 -0.82
CA ASP A 3 8.74 -8.50 -2.14
C ASP A 3 7.99 -9.85 -2.12
N PHE A 4 7.37 -10.20 -3.25
CA PHE A 4 6.54 -11.40 -3.35
C PHE A 4 7.29 -12.72 -3.08
N SER A 5 8.62 -12.77 -3.22
CA SER A 5 9.39 -14.01 -3.00
C SER A 5 9.42 -14.44 -1.53
N GLN A 6 9.31 -13.47 -0.61
CA GLN A 6 9.33 -13.71 0.84
C GLN A 6 7.99 -14.22 1.39
N PHE A 7 6.91 -14.08 0.61
CA PHE A 7 5.53 -14.41 1.01
C PHE A 7 4.96 -15.62 0.23
N SER A 8 5.81 -16.59 -0.09
CA SER A 8 5.34 -17.82 -0.75
C SER A 8 4.35 -18.60 0.12
N ALA A 9 3.33 -19.22 -0.51
CA ALA A 9 2.22 -19.88 0.17
C ALA A 9 2.63 -20.99 1.17
N GLY A 10 3.85 -21.51 1.09
CA GLY A 10 4.39 -22.50 2.00
C GLY A 10 4.99 -21.97 3.31
N ASN A 11 5.13 -20.64 3.47
CA ASN A 11 5.81 -20.03 4.62
C ASN A 11 4.98 -18.94 5.32
N LEU A 12 3.74 -19.28 5.69
CA LEU A 12 2.84 -18.34 6.39
C LEU A 12 3.38 -17.90 7.77
N SER A 13 4.15 -18.75 8.46
CA SER A 13 4.83 -18.38 9.70
C SER A 13 5.89 -17.30 9.47
N GLY A 14 6.75 -17.46 8.46
CA GLY A 14 7.75 -16.44 8.12
C GLY A 14 7.12 -15.14 7.64
N ALA A 15 6.04 -15.21 6.86
CA ALA A 15 5.26 -14.04 6.47
C ALA A 15 4.72 -13.27 7.68
N ARG A 16 4.21 -13.98 8.69
CA ARG A 16 3.72 -13.38 9.92
C ARG A 16 4.84 -12.73 10.73
N GLU A 17 5.97 -13.40 10.92
CA GLU A 17 7.14 -12.85 11.63
C GLU A 17 7.66 -11.58 10.97
N ILE A 18 7.64 -11.53 9.63
CA ILE A 18 7.96 -10.32 8.88
C ILE A 18 7.01 -9.19 9.23
N LEU A 19 5.70 -9.42 9.20
CA LEU A 19 4.70 -8.40 9.50
C LEU A 19 4.78 -7.92 10.95
N GLU A 20 4.99 -8.82 11.90
CA GLU A 20 5.11 -8.52 13.33
C GLU A 20 6.42 -7.79 13.69
N SER A 21 7.45 -7.87 12.83
CA SER A 21 8.74 -7.19 13.02
C SER A 21 8.84 -5.82 12.34
N LEU A 22 7.80 -5.38 11.63
CA LEU A 22 7.80 -4.06 10.98
C LEU A 22 7.94 -2.94 12.03
N PRO A 23 9.00 -2.12 11.98
CA PRO A 23 9.17 -1.04 12.93
C PRO A 23 8.15 0.07 12.66
N TYR A 24 7.57 0.61 13.73
CA TYR A 24 6.84 1.87 13.65
C TYR A 24 7.84 3.02 13.46
N ILE A 25 7.86 3.58 12.25
CA ILE A 25 8.76 4.68 11.90
C ILE A 25 8.22 6.06 12.28
N GLY A 26 6.92 6.15 12.61
CA GLY A 26 6.25 7.43 12.90
C GLY A 26 6.27 8.40 11.72
N GLU A 27 6.15 9.70 12.03
CA GLU A 27 6.26 10.81 11.08
C GLU A 27 5.07 11.04 10.14
N TYR A 28 5.35 11.36 8.87
CA TYR A 28 4.42 11.84 7.87
C TYR A 28 3.63 10.68 7.24
N THR A 29 2.34 10.90 7.00
CA THR A 29 1.50 10.10 6.13
C THR A 29 1.62 10.65 4.69
N ARG A 30 2.47 9.99 3.90
CA ARG A 30 2.75 10.31 2.49
C ARG A 30 2.29 9.20 1.52
N PRO A 31 0.98 9.05 1.27
CA PRO A 31 0.45 8.00 0.40
C PRO A 31 0.98 8.04 -1.04
N SER A 32 1.26 9.22 -1.61
CA SER A 32 1.80 9.31 -2.98
C SER A 32 3.17 8.64 -3.06
N THR A 33 4.07 8.98 -2.14
CA THR A 33 5.40 8.35 -2.06
C THR A 33 5.30 6.82 -1.88
N ALA A 34 4.34 6.35 -1.07
CA ALA A 34 4.13 4.91 -0.88
C ALA A 34 3.61 4.22 -2.16
N LEU A 35 2.70 4.85 -2.90
CA LEU A 35 2.16 4.32 -4.16
C LEU A 35 3.22 4.30 -5.26
N GLU A 36 4.06 5.33 -5.37
CA GLU A 36 5.22 5.32 -6.27
C GLU A 36 6.15 4.13 -5.98
N PHE A 37 6.44 3.88 -4.69
CA PHE A 37 7.25 2.72 -4.30
C PHE A 37 6.60 1.41 -4.77
N VAL A 38 5.30 1.23 -4.53
CA VAL A 38 4.55 0.04 -4.94
C VAL A 38 4.60 -0.14 -6.46
N GLN A 39 4.37 0.94 -7.22
CA GLN A 39 4.42 0.95 -8.69
C GLN A 39 5.78 0.45 -9.21
N HIS A 40 6.86 1.06 -8.72
CA HIS A 40 8.20 0.88 -9.28
C HIS A 40 8.91 -0.38 -8.79
N ASN A 41 8.56 -0.88 -7.59
CA ASN A 41 9.29 -2.01 -6.99
C ASN A 41 8.46 -3.29 -6.99
N LEU A 42 7.19 -3.22 -6.60
CA LEU A 42 6.36 -4.42 -6.42
C LEU A 42 5.60 -4.76 -7.70
N LEU A 43 4.85 -3.81 -8.25
CA LEU A 43 4.04 -4.07 -9.44
C LEU A 43 4.90 -4.29 -10.68
N ALA A 44 6.08 -3.67 -10.75
CA ALA A 44 7.04 -3.89 -11.84
C ALA A 44 7.69 -5.29 -11.82
N SER A 45 7.85 -5.91 -10.65
CA SER A 45 8.52 -7.21 -10.47
C SER A 45 7.58 -8.42 -10.37
N ARG A 46 6.27 -8.17 -10.41
CA ARG A 46 5.25 -9.22 -10.21
C ARG A 46 5.13 -10.16 -11.42
N ASN A 47 4.49 -11.31 -11.19
CA ASN A 47 3.94 -12.13 -12.27
C ASN A 47 2.79 -11.38 -12.98
N SER A 48 2.99 -10.98 -14.24
CA SER A 48 2.03 -10.20 -15.03
C SER A 48 0.71 -10.92 -15.33
N SER A 49 0.68 -12.25 -15.23
CA SER A 49 -0.53 -13.05 -15.45
C SER A 49 -1.42 -13.18 -14.22
N ALA A 50 -0.92 -12.80 -13.03
CA ALA A 50 -1.69 -12.84 -11.80
C ALA A 50 -2.43 -11.51 -11.58
N PRO A 51 -3.72 -11.54 -11.17
CA PRO A 51 -4.40 -10.34 -10.68
C PRO A 51 -3.64 -9.75 -9.50
N ALA A 52 -3.55 -8.42 -9.45
CA ALA A 52 -2.86 -7.71 -8.39
C ALA A 52 -3.81 -6.78 -7.65
N PHE A 53 -3.61 -6.72 -6.34
CA PHE A 53 -4.37 -5.89 -5.43
C PHE A 53 -3.41 -5.06 -4.59
N VAL A 54 -3.74 -3.79 -4.39
CA VAL A 54 -3.02 -2.89 -3.47
C VAL A 54 -4.01 -2.45 -2.39
N LEU A 55 -3.59 -2.56 -1.13
CA LEU A 55 -4.37 -2.14 0.02
C LEU A 55 -3.65 -0.97 0.71
N LEU A 56 -4.21 0.23 0.57
CA LEU A 56 -3.71 1.42 1.24
C LEU A 56 -4.45 1.61 2.57
N ALA A 57 -3.76 1.33 3.67
CA ALA A 57 -4.24 1.57 5.03
C ALA A 57 -3.72 2.92 5.54
N THR A 58 -4.61 3.84 5.92
CA THR A 58 -4.25 5.19 6.38
C THR A 58 -5.28 5.77 7.35
N ASP A 59 -4.87 6.72 8.18
CA ASP A 59 -5.77 7.53 9.03
C ASP A 59 -6.43 8.70 8.27
N GLY A 60 -6.10 8.87 6.99
CA GLY A 60 -6.67 9.90 6.11
C GLY A 60 -6.02 11.27 6.26
N HIS A 61 -5.01 11.44 7.12
CA HIS A 61 -4.21 12.66 7.14
C HIS A 61 -3.19 12.60 6.00
N VAL A 62 -3.26 13.47 4.99
CA VAL A 62 -2.42 13.38 3.79
C VAL A 62 -1.56 14.63 3.66
N GLN A 63 -0.24 14.46 3.50
CA GLN A 63 0.70 15.59 3.37
C GLN A 63 1.28 15.77 1.95
N ASP A 64 0.97 14.86 1.02
CA ASP A 64 1.40 14.85 -0.38
C ASP A 64 0.21 14.73 -1.36
N ALA A 65 -0.90 15.39 -1.03
CA ALA A 65 -2.18 15.24 -1.73
C ALA A 65 -2.16 15.67 -3.20
N VAL A 66 -1.25 16.58 -3.59
CA VAL A 66 -1.17 17.10 -4.96
C VAL A 66 -0.77 16.00 -5.95
N GLN A 67 0.20 15.15 -5.56
CA GLN A 67 0.71 14.06 -6.39
C GLN A 67 -0.18 12.82 -6.32
N LEU A 68 -0.91 12.65 -5.20
CA LEU A 68 -1.70 11.44 -4.90
C LEU A 68 -2.69 11.05 -6.00
N ILE A 69 -3.33 12.01 -6.66
CA ILE A 69 -4.30 11.70 -7.73
C ILE A 69 -3.61 10.97 -8.90
N ALA A 70 -2.43 11.44 -9.30
CA ALA A 70 -1.68 10.82 -10.40
C ALA A 70 -1.22 9.42 -10.01
N ASP A 71 -0.71 9.24 -8.79
CA ASP A 71 -0.17 7.95 -8.34
C ASP A 71 -1.26 6.90 -8.11
N VAL A 72 -2.43 7.32 -7.64
CA VAL A 72 -3.63 6.46 -7.59
C VAL A 72 -3.97 5.95 -8.99
N SER A 73 -4.01 6.85 -9.98
CA SER A 73 -4.29 6.46 -11.37
C SER A 73 -3.23 5.52 -11.94
N ASN A 74 -1.96 5.80 -11.65
CA ASN A 74 -0.84 4.96 -12.11
C ASN A 74 -0.94 3.54 -11.53
N VAL A 75 -1.24 3.41 -10.24
CA VAL A 75 -1.39 2.10 -9.58
C VAL A 75 -2.64 1.38 -10.09
N GLN A 76 -3.75 2.10 -10.27
CA GLN A 76 -5.00 1.55 -10.78
C GLN A 76 -4.89 1.00 -12.22
N SER A 77 -3.96 1.52 -13.02
CA SER A 77 -3.69 0.97 -14.36
C SER A 77 -3.10 -0.45 -14.34
N ALA A 78 -2.49 -0.84 -13.22
CA ALA A 78 -1.82 -2.13 -13.07
C ALA A 78 -2.50 -3.05 -12.04
N ALA A 79 -3.19 -2.52 -11.04
CA ALA A 79 -3.75 -3.29 -9.93
C ALA A 79 -5.09 -2.70 -9.47
N THR A 80 -5.93 -3.50 -8.82
CA THR A 80 -7.09 -2.95 -8.11
C THR A 80 -6.63 -2.34 -6.79
N LEU A 81 -6.86 -1.04 -6.60
CA LEU A 81 -6.50 -0.31 -5.38
C LEU A 81 -7.71 -0.16 -4.46
N TYR A 82 -7.54 -0.58 -3.21
CA TYR A 82 -8.51 -0.38 -2.12
C TYR A 82 -7.92 0.54 -1.05
N GLY A 83 -8.71 1.49 -0.55
CA GLY A 83 -8.37 2.30 0.61
C GLY A 83 -9.08 1.78 1.86
N ILE A 84 -8.35 1.63 2.96
CA ILE A 84 -8.91 1.40 4.30
C ILE A 84 -8.56 2.60 5.17
N GLY A 85 -9.60 3.33 5.58
CA GLY A 85 -9.48 4.42 6.54
C GLY A 85 -9.56 3.89 7.98
N PHE A 86 -8.66 4.38 8.83
CA PHE A 86 -8.68 4.13 10.27
C PHE A 86 -8.96 5.42 11.04
N GLY A 87 -9.69 5.31 12.14
CA GLY A 87 -10.05 6.47 12.98
C GLY A 87 -11.48 6.93 12.75
N THR A 88 -11.73 8.20 13.07
CA THR A 88 -13.09 8.74 13.15
C THR A 88 -13.54 9.31 11.81
N LEU A 89 -14.65 8.82 11.28
CA LEU A 89 -15.34 9.49 10.19
C LEU A 89 -15.91 10.81 10.72
N ASN A 90 -15.56 11.95 10.12
CA ASN A 90 -16.25 13.22 10.37
C ASN A 90 -17.66 13.12 9.78
N THR A 91 -18.64 12.74 10.61
CA THR A 91 -20.05 12.56 10.22
C THR A 91 -20.80 13.86 9.98
N SER A 92 -20.16 15.03 10.13
CA SER A 92 -20.73 16.36 9.90
C SER A 92 -20.78 16.77 8.42
N ALA A 93 -20.35 15.91 7.50
CA ALA A 93 -20.34 16.16 6.06
C ALA A 93 -21.20 15.17 5.25
N LEU A 94 -22.16 14.48 5.89
CA LEU A 94 -23.17 13.64 5.25
C LEU A 94 -24.56 14.29 5.36
#